data_AF-A0A482TKL1-F1
#
_entry.id   AF-A0A482TKL1-F1
#
_cell.length_a   1.000
_cell.length_b   1.000
_cell.length_c   1.000
_cell.angle_alpha   90.00
_cell.angle_beta   90.00
_cell.angle_gamma   90.00
#
_symmetry.space_group_name_H-M   'P 1'
#
loop_
_entity.id
_entity.type
_entity.pdbx_description
1 polymer ?
#
loop_
_entity_poly.entity_id
_entity_poly.type
_entity_poly.pdbx_seq_one_letter_code
_entity_poly.pdbx_strand_id
1 'polypeptide(L)'
;MANRLRTGIDVLDRKLDGGIPAGSIVVLSAQPASQAELFLYELTATRGTLWLSLDRTAESVIASIEQTPANTGDPTVRHISGEAPLDNAGKLVSALPETSNLIVDPLDVLEAQEPHSRFRAFMNDLQNHIVNTGSLAIVHCLDGRDVPPLRDTTEHFADVVFQLNTTTTGDEVENRLAIP
;
A
#
# COMPACT_ATOMS: atom_id res chain seq x y z
N MET A 1 -23.55 5.05 9.09
CA MET A 1 -22.37 4.32 9.60
C MET A 1 -21.47 4.09 8.41
N ALA A 2 -20.24 4.62 8.42
CA ALA A 2 -19.28 4.33 7.35
C ALA A 2 -19.01 2.83 7.34
N ASN A 3 -19.08 2.19 6.17
CA ASN A 3 -18.69 0.80 6.02
C ASN A 3 -17.18 0.74 6.30
N ARG A 4 -16.72 -0.04 7.29
CA ARG A 4 -15.30 -0.18 7.64
C ARG A 4 -14.77 -1.53 7.15
N LEU A 5 -13.61 -1.51 6.54
CA LEU A 5 -12.89 -2.66 6.02
C LEU A 5 -11.84 -3.09 7.03
N ARG A 6 -11.97 -4.32 7.51
CA ARG A 6 -10.98 -4.93 8.40
C ARG A 6 -9.64 -5.08 7.71
N THR A 7 -8.56 -4.78 8.44
CA THR A 7 -7.18 -5.01 8.01
C THR A 7 -6.77 -6.47 8.15
N GLY A 8 -7.45 -7.23 9.01
CA GLY A 8 -7.09 -8.63 9.31
C GLY A 8 -6.11 -8.75 10.47
N ILE A 9 -5.60 -7.61 10.96
CA ILE A 9 -4.79 -7.51 12.16
C ILE A 9 -5.70 -7.09 13.30
N ASP A 10 -6.11 -8.06 14.14
CA ASP A 10 -7.11 -7.85 15.22
C ASP A 10 -6.78 -6.68 16.16
N VAL A 11 -5.50 -6.46 16.45
CA VAL A 11 -5.05 -5.35 17.30
C VAL A 11 -5.30 -4.02 16.60
N LEU A 12 -5.05 -3.94 15.29
CA LEU A 12 -5.24 -2.73 14.50
C LEU A 12 -6.72 -2.45 14.27
N ASP A 13 -7.51 -3.48 13.91
CA ASP A 13 -8.95 -3.36 13.73
C ASP A 13 -9.64 -2.86 15.00
N ARG A 14 -9.21 -3.32 16.19
CA ARG A 14 -9.72 -2.80 17.47
C ARG A 14 -9.35 -1.34 17.72
N LYS A 15 -8.13 -0.92 17.33
CA LYS A 15 -7.70 0.48 17.46
C LYS A 15 -8.40 1.40 16.46
N LEU A 16 -8.87 0.87 15.34
CA LEU A 16 -9.53 1.58 14.27
C LEU A 16 -11.06 1.43 14.28
N ASP A 17 -11.66 1.13 15.45
CA ASP A 17 -13.11 0.97 15.60
C ASP A 17 -13.74 0.00 14.57
N GLY A 18 -13.05 -1.10 14.27
CA GLY A 18 -13.49 -2.13 13.34
C GLY A 18 -12.86 -2.08 11.94
N GLY A 19 -11.86 -1.22 11.72
CA GLY A 19 -11.04 -1.20 10.50
C GLY A 19 -11.00 0.17 9.82
N ILE A 20 -10.56 0.21 8.57
CA ILE A 20 -10.37 1.45 7.80
C ILE A 20 -11.67 1.81 7.07
N PRO A 21 -12.08 3.09 6.98
CA PRO A 21 -13.25 3.44 6.17
C PRO A 21 -13.14 2.91 4.73
N ALA A 22 -14.22 2.36 4.20
CA ALA A 22 -14.29 1.92 2.82
C ALA A 22 -14.15 3.14 1.89
N GLY A 23 -13.40 2.97 0.79
CA GLY A 23 -13.09 4.06 -0.11
C GLY A 23 -11.90 4.92 0.33
N SER A 24 -11.07 4.43 1.26
CA SER A 24 -9.90 5.15 1.73
C SER A 24 -8.60 4.80 1.00
N ILE A 25 -7.70 5.78 0.93
CA ILE A 25 -6.29 5.62 0.60
C ILE A 25 -5.47 5.64 1.91
N VAL A 26 -4.63 4.64 2.08
CA VAL A 26 -3.75 4.46 3.23
C VAL A 26 -2.31 4.52 2.74
N VAL A 27 -1.51 5.40 3.33
CA VAL A 27 -0.05 5.38 3.16
C VAL A 27 0.53 4.48 4.23
N LEU A 28 1.31 3.47 3.86
CA LEU A 28 2.21 2.77 4.76
C LEU A 28 3.61 3.34 4.56
N SER A 29 4.02 4.23 5.45
CA SER A 29 5.35 4.84 5.45
C SER A 29 6.28 4.05 6.38
N ALA A 30 7.36 3.50 5.85
CA ALA A 30 8.24 2.62 6.61
C ALA A 30 9.69 2.61 6.11
N GLN A 31 10.65 2.40 7.01
CA GLN A 31 12.06 2.24 6.61
C GLN A 31 12.23 0.99 5.72
N PRO A 32 13.12 1.00 4.71
CA PRO A 32 13.35 -0.18 3.86
C PRO A 32 13.74 -1.47 4.61
N ALA A 33 14.41 -1.34 5.75
CA ALA A 33 14.84 -2.49 6.57
C ALA A 33 13.83 -2.90 7.65
N SER A 34 12.59 -2.40 7.58
CA SER A 34 11.55 -2.60 8.62
C SER A 34 10.75 -3.90 8.49
N GLN A 35 10.81 -4.57 7.33
CA GLN A 35 9.91 -5.67 6.97
C GLN A 35 8.43 -5.27 6.94
N ALA A 36 8.14 -4.02 6.54
CA ALA A 36 6.79 -3.50 6.37
C ALA A 36 5.92 -4.37 5.44
N GLU A 37 6.54 -5.11 4.52
CA GLU A 37 5.84 -6.01 3.61
C GLU A 37 5.08 -7.12 4.34
N LEU A 38 5.50 -7.54 5.55
CA LEU A 38 4.74 -8.48 6.36
C LEU A 38 3.33 -7.95 6.66
N PHE A 39 3.22 -6.64 6.93
CA PHE A 39 1.93 -5.98 7.12
C PHE A 39 1.09 -6.04 5.85
N LEU A 40 1.69 -5.73 4.69
CA LEU A 40 1.00 -5.76 3.40
C LEU A 40 0.51 -7.17 3.05
N TYR A 41 1.31 -8.20 3.36
CA TYR A 41 0.93 -9.60 3.15
C TYR A 41 -0.30 -9.98 3.99
N GLU A 42 -0.39 -9.56 5.24
CA GLU A 42 -1.57 -9.83 6.07
C GLU A 42 -2.85 -9.21 5.52
N LEU A 43 -2.78 -8.01 4.92
CA LEU A 43 -3.94 -7.37 4.31
C LEU A 43 -4.55 -8.23 3.19
N THR A 44 -3.74 -9.03 2.50
CA THR A 44 -4.20 -9.91 1.41
C THR A 44 -5.14 -11.01 1.88
N ALA A 45 -5.08 -11.41 3.16
CA ALA A 45 -5.92 -12.48 3.70
C ALA A 45 -7.39 -12.05 3.88
N THR A 46 -7.68 -10.75 3.87
CA THR A 46 -9.01 -10.24 4.22
C THR A 46 -9.96 -10.14 3.05
N ARG A 47 -9.45 -9.92 1.83
CA ARG A 47 -10.23 -9.72 0.61
C ARG A 47 -9.35 -9.82 -0.63
N GLY A 48 -10.02 -10.02 -1.77
CA GLY A 48 -9.35 -10.04 -3.08
C GLY A 48 -8.48 -8.80 -3.25
N THR A 49 -7.21 -9.04 -3.59
CA THR A 49 -6.19 -8.00 -3.62
C THR A 49 -5.50 -7.97 -4.97
N LEU A 50 -5.40 -6.79 -5.57
CA LEU A 50 -4.51 -6.51 -6.70
C LEU A 50 -3.22 -5.89 -6.14
N TRP A 51 -2.08 -6.53 -6.39
CA TRP A 51 -0.76 -6.05 -5.99
C TRP A 51 -0.01 -5.54 -7.20
N LEU A 52 0.23 -4.23 -7.25
CA LEU A 52 1.08 -3.58 -8.23
C LEU A 52 2.49 -3.49 -7.66
N SER A 53 3.39 -4.33 -8.17
CA SER A 53 4.80 -4.30 -7.80
C SER A 53 5.57 -3.44 -8.80
N LEU A 54 6.32 -2.45 -8.34
CA LEU A 54 7.08 -1.54 -9.20
C LEU A 54 8.59 -1.77 -9.14
N ASP A 55 9.08 -2.47 -8.11
CA ASP A 55 10.49 -2.81 -7.94
C ASP A 55 10.78 -4.29 -8.21
N ARG A 56 9.99 -5.18 -7.59
CA ARG A 56 10.23 -6.62 -7.61
C ARG A 56 9.40 -7.28 -8.71
N THR A 57 9.91 -8.35 -9.32
CA THR A 57 9.09 -9.11 -10.27
C THR A 57 7.92 -9.78 -9.56
N ALA A 58 6.86 -10.10 -10.31
CA ALA A 58 5.68 -10.75 -9.75
C ALA A 58 6.05 -12.10 -9.12
N GLU A 59 6.97 -12.86 -9.72
CA GLU A 59 7.45 -14.14 -9.20
C GLU A 59 8.16 -13.96 -7.85
N SER A 60 8.99 -12.92 -7.69
CA SER A 60 9.68 -12.64 -6.42
C SER A 60 8.72 -12.24 -5.31
N VAL A 61 7.70 -11.44 -5.62
CA VAL A 61 6.66 -11.06 -4.65
C VAL A 61 5.83 -12.27 -4.24
N ILE A 62 5.37 -13.07 -5.21
CA ILE A 62 4.60 -14.31 -4.94
C ILE A 62 5.42 -15.26 -4.07
N ALA A 63 6.69 -15.52 -4.42
CA ALA A 63 7.56 -16.38 -3.60
C ALA A 63 7.72 -15.86 -2.16
N SER A 64 7.77 -14.53 -1.98
CA SER A 64 7.84 -13.92 -0.64
C SER A 64 6.54 -14.12 0.15
N ILE A 65 5.39 -14.00 -0.51
CA ILE A 65 4.06 -14.23 0.07
C ILE A 65 3.86 -15.71 0.44
N GLU A 66 4.39 -16.65 -0.35
CA GLU A 66 4.28 -18.10 -0.08
C GLU A 66 5.19 -18.56 1.06
N GLN A 67 6.32 -17.89 1.27
CA GLN A 67 7.33 -18.27 2.28
C GLN A 67 7.17 -17.52 3.61
N THR A 68 6.30 -16.53 3.67
CA THR A 68 6.11 -15.71 4.88
C THR A 68 5.38 -16.48 5.98
N PRO A 69 5.70 -16.23 7.27
CA PRO A 69 4.92 -16.76 8.39
C PRO A 69 3.59 -16.00 8.61
N ALA A 70 3.37 -14.87 7.92
CA ALA A 70 2.13 -14.11 8.01
C ALA A 70 0.94 -14.87 7.41
N ASN A 71 -0.26 -14.56 7.88
CA ASN A 71 -1.48 -15.10 7.30
C ASN A 71 -1.77 -14.36 5.98
N THR A 72 -1.75 -15.06 4.85
CA THR A 72 -1.88 -14.46 3.51
C THR A 72 -3.09 -15.00 2.74
N GLY A 73 -3.56 -14.21 1.78
CA GLY A 73 -4.52 -14.64 0.77
C GLY A 73 -3.84 -15.01 -0.55
N ASP A 74 -4.60 -14.98 -1.64
CA ASP A 74 -4.11 -15.23 -3.00
C ASP A 74 -4.24 -13.96 -3.86
N PRO A 75 -3.31 -12.99 -3.72
CA PRO A 75 -3.39 -11.73 -4.44
C PRO A 75 -3.03 -11.91 -5.92
N THR A 76 -3.70 -11.16 -6.79
CA THR A 76 -3.27 -11.02 -8.18
C THR A 76 -2.09 -10.05 -8.22
N VAL A 77 -0.88 -10.56 -8.43
CA VAL A 77 0.33 -9.74 -8.54
C VAL A 77 0.60 -9.34 -10.00
N ARG A 78 0.88 -8.06 -10.21
CA ARG A 78 1.28 -7.48 -11.51
C ARG A 78 2.54 -6.65 -11.31
N HIS A 79 3.61 -7.05 -11.98
CA HIS A 79 4.83 -6.26 -12.05
C HIS A 79 4.67 -5.19 -13.13
N ILE A 80 4.84 -3.93 -12.74
CA ILE A 80 4.82 -2.78 -13.64
C ILE A 80 6.28 -2.40 -13.89
N SER A 81 6.74 -2.66 -15.12
CA SER A 81 8.08 -2.30 -15.56
C SER A 81 8.03 -1.70 -16.96
N GLY A 82 9.13 -1.03 -17.34
CA GLY A 82 9.28 -0.45 -18.67
C GLY A 82 8.73 0.97 -18.80
N GLU A 83 8.37 1.34 -20.03
CA GLU A 83 7.93 2.70 -20.36
C GLU A 83 6.50 2.99 -19.85
N ALA A 84 6.28 4.22 -19.38
CA ALA A 84 5.00 4.74 -18.90
C ALA A 84 4.34 3.95 -17.74
N PRO A 85 5.02 3.82 -16.58
CA PRO A 85 4.50 3.06 -15.45
C PRO A 85 3.16 3.61 -14.91
N LEU A 86 2.92 4.93 -14.94
CA LEU A 86 1.62 5.50 -14.55
C LEU A 86 0.45 5.03 -15.42
N ASP A 87 0.65 4.99 -16.75
CA ASP A 87 -0.42 4.61 -17.67
C ASP A 87 -0.78 3.13 -17.50
N ASN A 88 0.23 2.29 -17.23
CA ASN A 88 0.02 0.87 -16.97
C ASN A 88 -0.66 0.64 -15.61
N ALA A 89 -0.25 1.37 -14.57
CA ALA A 89 -0.90 1.33 -13.27
C ALA A 89 -2.37 1.78 -13.37
N GLY A 90 -2.64 2.91 -14.02
CA GLY A 90 -4.00 3.45 -14.18
C GLY A 90 -4.96 2.49 -14.88
N LYS A 91 -4.49 1.77 -15.92
CA LYS A 91 -5.29 0.73 -16.60
C LYS A 91 -5.68 -0.41 -15.65
N LEU A 92 -4.77 -0.84 -14.78
CA LEU A 92 -5.05 -1.90 -13.81
C LEU A 92 -5.98 -1.41 -12.70
N VAL A 93 -5.78 -0.18 -12.21
CA VAL A 93 -6.64 0.44 -11.19
C VAL A 93 -8.08 0.59 -11.70
N SER A 94 -8.29 1.07 -12.93
CA SER A 94 -9.63 1.22 -13.50
C SER A 94 -10.38 -0.10 -13.71
N ALA A 95 -9.67 -1.23 -13.75
CA ALA A 95 -10.25 -2.58 -13.82
C ALA A 95 -10.47 -3.21 -12.43
N LEU A 96 -10.16 -2.49 -11.34
CA LEU A 96 -10.27 -3.01 -9.98
C LEU A 96 -11.74 -3.28 -9.61
N PRO A 97 -12.09 -4.49 -9.12
CA PRO A 97 -13.45 -4.82 -8.68
C PRO A 97 -13.91 -4.02 -7.46
N GLU A 98 -15.23 -3.98 -7.22
CA GLU A 98 -15.82 -3.40 -6.02
C GLU A 98 -15.32 -4.10 -4.74
N THR A 99 -15.17 -3.33 -3.66
CA THR A 99 -14.82 -3.82 -2.31
C THR A 99 -13.53 -4.66 -2.22
N SER A 100 -12.53 -4.33 -3.05
CA SER A 100 -11.25 -5.03 -3.12
C SER A 100 -10.10 -4.21 -2.52
N ASN A 101 -8.95 -4.86 -2.30
CA ASN A 101 -7.72 -4.16 -1.93
C ASN A 101 -6.88 -3.87 -3.18
N LEU A 102 -6.30 -2.68 -3.23
CA LEU A 102 -5.20 -2.34 -4.11
C LEU A 102 -3.95 -2.11 -3.24
N ILE A 103 -2.86 -2.80 -3.55
CA ILE A 103 -1.54 -2.55 -2.95
C ILE A 103 -0.61 -2.03 -4.03
N VAL A 104 0.08 -0.91 -3.77
CA VAL A 104 1.13 -0.37 -4.65
C VAL A 104 2.46 -0.41 -3.89
N ASP A 105 3.42 -1.18 -4.40
CA ASP A 105 4.64 -1.53 -3.68
C ASP A 105 5.92 -1.48 -4.54
N PRO A 106 6.86 -0.58 -4.24
CA PRO A 106 6.63 0.70 -3.56
C PRO A 106 6.02 1.73 -4.53
N LEU A 107 5.37 2.75 -3.99
CA LEU A 107 4.89 3.90 -4.77
C LEU A 107 6.04 4.82 -5.21
N ASP A 108 7.19 4.73 -4.52
CA ASP A 108 8.39 5.54 -4.71
C ASP A 108 8.83 5.66 -6.18
N VAL A 109 8.68 4.60 -6.97
CA VAL A 109 9.04 4.61 -8.40
C VAL A 109 8.22 5.63 -9.18
N LEU A 110 6.92 5.75 -8.89
CA LEU A 110 6.05 6.75 -9.54
C LEU A 110 6.35 8.15 -9.02
N GLU A 111 6.61 8.28 -7.71
CA GLU A 111 6.98 9.56 -7.10
C GLU A 111 8.30 10.12 -7.65
N ALA A 112 9.25 9.25 -8.00
CA ALA A 112 10.58 9.64 -8.46
C ALA A 112 10.66 9.91 -9.97
N GLN A 113 9.95 9.14 -10.80
CA GLN A 113 10.16 9.16 -12.25
C GLN A 113 9.16 10.05 -13.00
N GLU A 114 7.99 10.35 -12.41
CA GLU A 114 6.88 10.92 -13.16
C GLU A 114 6.75 12.43 -12.94
N PRO A 115 6.37 13.20 -13.98
CA PRO A 115 6.08 14.62 -13.82
C PRO A 115 4.98 14.84 -12.78
N HIS A 116 5.15 15.85 -11.92
CA HIS A 116 4.21 16.18 -10.83
C HIS A 116 2.74 16.26 -11.29
N SER A 117 2.48 16.82 -12.48
CA SER A 117 1.12 16.94 -13.02
C SER A 117 0.50 15.60 -13.38
N ARG A 118 1.29 14.66 -13.92
CA ARG A 118 0.83 13.30 -14.27
C ARG A 118 0.57 12.48 -13.02
N PHE A 119 1.50 12.51 -12.06
CA PHE A 119 1.33 11.82 -10.78
C PHE A 119 0.07 12.32 -10.04
N ARG A 120 -0.13 13.64 -9.97
CA ARG A 120 -1.34 14.22 -9.36
C ARG A 120 -2.62 13.77 -10.08
N ALA A 121 -2.63 13.75 -11.41
CA ALA A 121 -3.79 13.28 -12.17
C ALA A 121 -4.11 11.82 -11.82
N PHE A 122 -3.10 10.95 -11.82
CA PHE A 122 -3.24 9.56 -11.40
C PHE A 122 -3.78 9.41 -9.97
N MET A 123 -3.26 10.16 -9.00
CA MET A 123 -3.74 10.10 -7.61
C MET A 123 -5.20 10.55 -7.48
N ASN A 124 -5.64 11.54 -8.26
CA ASN A 124 -7.06 11.93 -8.30
C ASN A 124 -7.93 10.81 -8.90
N ASP A 125 -7.49 10.20 -10.00
CA ASP A 125 -8.21 9.10 -10.64
C ASP A 125 -8.30 7.88 -9.71
N LEU A 126 -7.21 7.57 -9.02
CA LEU A 126 -7.14 6.54 -7.99
C LEU A 126 -8.15 6.83 -6.86
N GLN A 127 -8.13 8.04 -6.28
CA GLN A 127 -9.05 8.42 -5.20
C GLN A 127 -10.51 8.29 -5.64
N ASN A 128 -10.85 8.81 -6.82
CA ASN A 128 -12.20 8.71 -7.37
C ASN A 128 -12.63 7.24 -7.53
N HIS A 129 -11.75 6.39 -8.07
CA HIS A 129 -12.05 4.97 -8.27
C HIS A 129 -12.24 4.22 -6.95
N ILE A 130 -11.35 4.45 -5.98
CA ILE A 130 -11.39 3.80 -4.67
C ILE A 130 -12.65 4.18 -3.90
N VAL A 131 -13.02 5.47 -3.89
CA VAL A 131 -14.27 5.95 -3.28
C VAL A 131 -15.49 5.32 -3.95
N ASN A 132 -15.54 5.32 -5.29
CA ASN A 132 -16.69 4.79 -6.04
C ASN A 132 -16.88 3.27 -5.86
N THR A 133 -15.78 2.53 -5.76
CA THR A 133 -15.81 1.06 -5.59
C THR A 133 -15.90 0.62 -4.14
N GLY A 134 -15.78 1.55 -3.17
CA GLY A 134 -15.67 1.23 -1.75
C GLY A 134 -14.46 0.34 -1.44
N SER A 135 -13.44 0.38 -2.28
CA SER A 135 -12.20 -0.41 -2.16
C SER A 135 -11.26 0.22 -1.14
N LEU A 136 -10.13 -0.43 -0.87
CA LEU A 136 -9.07 0.09 -0.02
C LEU A 136 -7.78 0.13 -0.80
N ALA A 137 -7.17 1.31 -0.94
CA ALA A 137 -5.83 1.43 -1.50
C ALA A 137 -4.80 1.55 -0.39
N ILE A 138 -3.75 0.74 -0.46
CA ILE A 138 -2.58 0.83 0.41
C ILE A 138 -1.38 1.11 -0.48
N VAL A 139 -0.76 2.26 -0.29
CA VAL A 139 0.45 2.65 -1.00
C VAL A 139 1.64 2.54 -0.05
N HIS A 140 2.60 1.70 -0.40
CA HIS A 140 3.81 1.51 0.38
C HIS A 140 4.83 2.57 -0.01
N CYS A 141 5.30 3.31 0.99
CA CYS A 141 6.15 4.48 0.86
C CYS A 141 7.41 4.24 1.67
N LEU A 142 8.55 4.10 1.00
CA LEU A 142 9.81 3.87 1.69
C LEU A 142 10.30 5.17 2.33
N ASP A 143 10.48 5.17 3.66
CA ASP A 143 11.07 6.25 4.44
C ASP A 143 12.57 5.96 4.67
N GLY A 144 13.30 5.98 3.55
CA GLY A 144 14.69 5.56 3.48
C GLY A 144 15.70 6.71 3.54
N ARG A 145 16.87 6.47 2.94
CA ARG A 145 17.95 7.48 2.87
C ARG A 145 17.65 8.60 1.88
N ASP A 146 16.85 8.31 0.86
CA ASP A 146 16.46 9.25 -0.19
C ASP A 146 14.96 9.06 -0.41
N VAL A 147 14.18 10.03 0.06
CA VAL A 147 12.72 10.03 -0.03
C VAL A 147 12.31 10.77 -1.30
N PRO A 148 11.46 10.18 -2.17
CA PRO A 148 11.03 10.82 -3.40
C PRO A 148 10.39 12.19 -3.20
N PRO A 149 10.54 13.13 -4.15
CA PRO A 149 10.10 14.52 -4.00
C PRO A 149 8.58 14.69 -3.93
N LEU A 150 7.81 13.67 -4.30
CA LEU A 150 6.35 13.68 -4.31
C LEU A 150 5.71 13.07 -3.06
N ARG A 151 6.51 12.65 -2.06
CA ARG A 151 6.01 12.05 -0.81
C ARG A 151 4.96 12.91 -0.10
N ASP A 152 5.23 14.21 0.06
CA ASP A 152 4.28 15.14 0.68
C ASP A 152 2.93 15.18 -0.07
N THR A 153 2.97 15.04 -1.40
CA THR A 153 1.74 15.00 -2.20
C THR A 153 0.98 13.71 -1.93
N THR A 154 1.67 12.57 -1.90
CA THR A 154 1.10 11.27 -1.58
C THR A 154 0.44 11.26 -0.19
N GLU A 155 1.14 11.71 0.83
CA GLU A 155 0.62 11.78 2.20
C GLU A 155 -0.58 12.72 2.30
N HIS A 156 -0.58 13.82 1.55
CA HIS A 156 -1.72 14.73 1.50
C HIS A 156 -2.97 14.12 0.84
N PHE A 157 -2.82 13.18 -0.10
CA PHE A 157 -3.93 12.45 -0.70
C PHE A 157 -4.48 11.34 0.20
N ALA A 158 -3.70 10.88 1.17
CA ALA A 158 -4.08 9.77 2.03
C ALA A 158 -5.13 10.19 3.07
N ASP A 159 -6.10 9.31 3.32
CA ASP A 159 -7.06 9.48 4.41
C ASP A 159 -6.43 9.09 5.76
N VAL A 160 -5.46 8.16 5.71
CA VAL A 160 -4.74 7.65 6.89
C VAL A 160 -3.28 7.39 6.53
N VAL A 161 -2.37 7.81 7.40
CA VAL A 161 -0.95 7.48 7.31
C VAL A 161 -0.60 6.49 8.43
N PHE A 162 -0.11 5.33 8.04
CA PHE A 162 0.48 4.33 8.93
C PHE A 162 1.99 4.50 8.88
N GLN A 163 2.56 5.03 9.97
CA GLN A 163 3.99 5.20 10.11
C GLN A 163 4.58 4.03 10.89
N LEU A 164 5.32 3.15 10.21
CA LEU A 164 6.01 2.02 10.81
C LEU A 164 7.47 2.39 11.08
N ASN A 165 7.80 2.52 12.35
CA ASN A 165 9.16 2.77 12.81
C ASN A 165 9.78 1.48 13.35
N THR A 166 10.98 1.16 12.88
CA THR A 166 11.79 0.05 13.39
C THR A 166 12.97 0.61 14.16
N THR A 167 13.08 0.24 15.43
CA THR A 167 14.18 0.65 16.30
C THR A 167 14.88 -0.57 16.86
N THR A 168 16.20 -0.62 16.73
CA THR A 168 17.02 -1.66 17.33
C THR A 168 17.64 -1.13 18.63
N THR A 169 17.31 -1.76 19.76
CA THR A 169 17.88 -1.44 21.08
C THR A 169 18.65 -2.63 21.60
N GLY A 170 19.99 -2.58 21.50
CA GLY A 170 20.83 -3.74 21.79
C GLY A 170 20.60 -4.85 20.76
N ASP A 171 20.15 -6.02 21.23
CA ASP A 171 19.82 -7.17 20.38
C ASP A 171 18.30 -7.28 20.09
N GLU A 172 17.49 -6.36 20.61
CA GLU A 172 16.04 -6.35 20.38
C GLU A 172 15.67 -5.43 19.23
N VAL A 173 14.82 -5.93 18.33
CA VAL A 173 14.19 -5.14 17.26
C VAL A 173 12.75 -4.87 17.67
N GLU A 174 12.40 -3.60 17.84
CA GLU A 174 11.05 -3.15 18.14
C GLU A 174 10.44 -2.48 16.91
N ASN A 175 9.24 -2.92 16.53
CA ASN A 175 8.44 -2.32 15.46
C ASN A 175 7.24 -1.58 16.06
N ARG A 176 7.13 -0.28 15.80
CA ARG A 176 6.04 0.57 16.28
C ARG A 176 5.27 1.17 15.12
N LEU A 177 4.00 0.81 15.03
CA LEU A 177 3.03 1.44 14.12
C LEU A 177 2.35 2.62 14.81
N ALA A 178 2.47 3.80 14.21
CA ALA A 178 1.79 5.03 14.63
C ALA A 178 0.80 5.50 13.55
N ILE A 179 -0.25 6.18 13.99
CA ILE A 179 -1.23 6.86 13.15
C ILE A 179 -1.25 8.31 13.65
N PRO A 180 -0.58 9.25 12.95
CA PRO A 180 -0.43 10.62 13.38
C PRO A 180 -1.72 11.44 13.25
#